data_AF-A0A9D2U1K0-F1
#
_entry.id   AF-A0A9D2U1K0-F1
#
_cell.length_a   1.000
_cell.length_b   1.000
_cell.length_c   1.000
_cell.angle_alpha   90.00
_cell.angle_beta   90.00
_cell.angle_gamma   90.00
#
_symmetry.space_group_name_H-M   'P 1'
#
loop_
_entity.id
_entity.type
_entity.pdbx_description
1 polymer ?
#
loop_
_entity_poly.entity_id
_entity_poly.type
_entity_poly.pdbx_seq_one_letter_code
_entity_poly.pdbx_strand_id
1 'polypeptide(L)'
;MSWLAGYLAVINFVTWVAYGLDKGRAKKGKWRISERNLLILTAAGGSVGALAGMLMFRHKTKKAKFVIGVPVLLVVHCVLVAMAAQGFMKM
;
A
#
# COMPACT_ATOMS: atom_id res chain seq x y z
N MET A 1 6.16 -1.66 -21.68
CA MET A 1 5.68 -0.69 -20.67
C MET A 1 4.36 -1.08 -19.98
N SER A 2 3.46 -1.81 -20.64
CA SER A 2 2.09 -2.09 -20.16
C SER A 2 1.99 -3.11 -19.01
N TRP A 3 2.89 -4.09 -18.95
CA TRP A 3 2.88 -5.14 -17.93
C TRP A 3 3.16 -4.61 -16.51
N LEU A 4 4.01 -3.59 -16.40
CA LEU A 4 4.33 -2.94 -15.12
C LEU A 4 3.13 -2.17 -14.56
N ALA A 5 2.42 -1.45 -15.44
CA ALA A 5 1.22 -0.72 -15.08
C ALA A 5 0.09 -1.67 -14.63
N GLY A 6 -0.07 -2.81 -15.32
CA GLY A 6 -1.00 -3.86 -14.92
C GLY A 6 -0.66 -4.46 -13.55
N TYR A 7 0.61 -4.78 -13.31
CA TYR A 7 1.07 -5.28 -12.01
C TYR A 7 0.80 -4.27 -10.87
N LEU A 8 1.15 -3.00 -11.09
CA LEU A 8 0.92 -1.93 -10.10
C LEU A 8 -0.57 -1.70 -9.82
N ALA A 9 -1.44 -1.79 -10.84
CA ALA A 9 -2.88 -1.69 -10.64
C ALA A 9 -3.42 -2.84 -9.78
N VAL A 10 -3.00 -4.07 -10.07
CA VAL A 10 -3.42 -5.27 -9.33
C VAL A 10 -2.95 -5.22 -7.88
N ILE A 11 -1.67 -4.93 -7.62
CA ILE A 11 -1.14 -4.91 -6.24
C ILE A 11 -1.79 -3.80 -5.41
N ASN A 12 -2.09 -2.63 -6.00
CA ASN A 12 -2.80 -1.57 -5.30
C ASN A 12 -4.24 -1.97 -4.97
N PHE A 13 -4.94 -2.61 -5.91
CA PHE A 13 -6.30 -3.10 -5.67
C PHE A 13 -6.34 -4.17 -4.57
N VAL A 14 -5.45 -5.16 -4.64
CA VAL A 14 -5.32 -6.22 -3.61
C VAL A 14 -5.01 -5.62 -2.25
N THR A 15 -4.12 -4.62 -2.19
CA THR A 15 -3.76 -3.94 -0.93
C THR A 15 -4.96 -3.18 -0.37
N TRP A 16 -5.70 -2.46 -1.20
CA TRP A 16 -6.91 -1.76 -0.78
C TRP A 16 -7.98 -2.74 -0.23
N VAL A 17 -8.20 -3.86 -0.91
CA VAL A 17 -9.12 -4.92 -0.46
C VAL A 17 -8.64 -5.54 0.86
N ALA A 18 -7.35 -5.79 1.04
CA ALA A 18 -6.80 -6.33 2.29
C ALA A 18 -7.08 -5.39 3.48
N TYR A 19 -6.95 -4.08 3.30
CA TYR A 19 -7.31 -3.08 4.32
C TYR A 19 -8.81 -3.06 4.63
N GLY A 20 -9.66 -3.21 3.60
CA GLY A 20 -11.11 -3.31 3.79
C GLY A 20 -11.55 -4.59 4.50
N LEU A 21 -10.94 -5.73 4.14
CA LEU A 21 -11.16 -7.01 4.79
C LEU A 21 -10.71 -6.99 6.25
N ASP A 22 -9.61 -6.32 6.58
CA ASP A 22 -9.16 -6.18 7.98
C ASP A 22 -10.22 -5.46 8.84
N LYS A 23 -10.82 -4.38 8.33
CA LYS A 23 -11.93 -3.69 9.02
C LYS A 23 -13.19 -4.55 9.12
N GLY A 24 -13.52 -5.30 8.06
CA GLY A 24 -14.64 -6.24 8.07
C GLY A 24 -14.46 -7.36 9.10
N ARG A 25 -13.23 -7.89 9.23
CA ARG A 25 -12.87 -8.89 10.24
C ARG A 25 -12.88 -8.30 11.65
N ALA A 26 -12.43 -7.06 11.82
CA ALA A 26 -12.53 -6.34 13.09
C ALA A 26 -13.98 -6.14 13.55
N LYS A 27 -14.92 -5.87 12.64
CA LYS A 27 -16.36 -5.80 12.96
C LYS A 27 -16.98 -7.16 13.28
N LYS A 28 -16.53 -8.23 12.62
CA LYS A 28 -17.05 -9.61 12.82
C LYS A 28 -16.37 -10.37 13.97
N GLY A 29 -15.49 -9.72 14.74
CA GLY A 29 -14.74 -10.37 15.82
C GLY A 29 -13.80 -11.49 15.37
N LYS A 30 -13.48 -11.56 14.06
CA LYS A 30 -12.61 -12.59 13.48
C LYS A 30 -11.13 -12.19 13.59
N TRP A 31 -10.25 -13.17 13.40
CA TRP A 31 -8.80 -12.99 13.44
C TRP A 31 -8.35 -11.81 12.55
N ARG A 32 -7.67 -10.84 13.17
CA ARG A 32 -7.17 -9.63 12.50
C ARG A 32 -5.98 -9.96 11.59
N ILE A 33 -5.83 -9.23 10.49
CA ILE A 33 -4.67 -9.40 9.62
C ILE A 33 -3.45 -8.82 10.33
N SER A 34 -2.34 -9.56 10.31
CA SER A 34 -1.10 -9.11 10.93
C SER A 34 -0.63 -7.80 10.30
N GLU A 35 -0.23 -6.85 11.15
CA GLU A 35 0.30 -5.55 10.74
C GLU A 35 1.48 -5.68 9.78
N ARG A 36 2.26 -6.77 9.94
CA ARG A 36 3.40 -7.08 9.09
C ARG A 36 2.98 -7.38 7.65
N ASN A 37 1.89 -8.12 7.44
CA ASN A 37 1.42 -8.45 6.09
C ASN A 37 0.94 -7.20 5.34
N LEU A 38 0.25 -6.29 6.02
CA LEU A 38 -0.20 -5.03 5.42
C LEU A 38 0.99 -4.15 5.01
N LEU A 39 2.03 -4.07 5.84
CA LEU A 39 3.27 -3.37 5.51
C LEU A 39 4.04 -4.05 4.36
N ILE A 40 4.05 -5.38 4.31
CA ILE A 40 4.67 -6.13 3.20
C ILE A 40 3.93 -5.85 1.88
N LEU A 41 2.59 -5.86 1.85
CA LEU A 41 1.84 -5.49 0.64
C LEU A 41 2.11 -4.04 0.20
N THR A 42 2.19 -3.13 1.16
CA THR A 42 2.54 -1.72 0.93
C THR A 42 3.94 -1.62 0.31
N ALA A 43 4.92 -2.36 0.85
CA ALA A 43 6.29 -2.40 0.35
C ALA A 43 6.41 -3.11 -1.01
N ALA A 44 5.52 -4.06 -1.33
CA ALA A 44 5.50 -4.79 -2.60
C ALA A 44 4.97 -3.96 -3.80
N GLY A 45 4.52 -2.71 -3.56
CA GLY A 45 3.99 -1.81 -4.60
C GLY A 45 2.57 -1.33 -4.35
N GLY A 46 1.93 -1.78 -3.26
CA GLY A 46 0.56 -1.41 -2.88
C GLY A 46 0.43 -0.10 -2.12
N SER A 47 1.43 0.79 -2.15
CA SER A 47 1.48 1.98 -1.29
C SER A 47 0.29 2.93 -1.49
N VAL A 48 -0.18 3.10 -2.73
CA VAL A 48 -1.35 3.92 -3.06
C VAL A 48 -2.65 3.28 -2.53
N GLY A 49 -2.80 1.96 -2.72
CA GLY A 49 -3.93 1.17 -2.22
C GLY A 49 -3.97 1.10 -0.69
N ALA A 50 -2.80 1.06 -0.05
CA ALA A 50 -2.66 1.10 1.41
C ALA A 50 -3.08 2.46 1.99
N LEU A 51 -2.66 3.56 1.35
CA LEU A 51 -3.07 4.92 1.75
C LEU A 51 -4.57 5.12 1.56
N ALA A 52 -5.11 4.75 0.39
CA ALA A 52 -6.54 4.79 0.12
C ALA A 52 -7.33 3.95 1.14
N GLY A 53 -6.83 2.75 1.47
CA GLY A 53 -7.42 1.87 2.47
C GLY A 53 -7.42 2.49 3.86
N MET A 54 -6.32 3.08 4.30
CA MET A 54 -6.26 3.75 5.60
C MET A 54 -7.16 4.97 5.71
N LEU A 55 -7.18 5.82 4.67
CA LEU A 55 -8.02 7.02 4.61
C LEU A 55 -9.50 6.64 4.62
N MET A 56 -9.91 5.73 3.75
CA MET A 56 -11.33 5.33 3.59
C MET A 56 -11.85 4.59 4.82
N PHE A 57 -11.05 3.68 5.37
CA PHE A 57 -11.48 2.88 6.49
C PHE A 57 -11.21 3.55 7.85
N ARG A 58 -10.48 4.67 7.89
CA ARG A 58 -9.93 5.31 9.12
C ARG A 58 -9.34 4.26 10.06
N HIS A 59 -8.75 3.21 9.48
CA HIS A 59 -8.34 2.03 10.20
C HIS A 59 -6.86 2.15 10.58
N LYS A 60 -6.55 1.95 11.87
CA LYS A 60 -5.19 2.03 12.43
C LYS A 60 -4.41 3.34 12.17
N THR A 61 -5.09 4.47 12.03
CA THR A 61 -4.48 5.82 12.00
C THR A 61 -3.87 6.27 13.34
N LYS A 62 -4.01 5.49 14.42
CA LYS A 62 -3.38 5.76 15.73
C LYS A 62 -2.09 4.96 15.96
N LYS A 63 -1.75 3.99 15.10
CA LYS A 63 -0.50 3.23 15.23
C LYS A 63 0.59 3.95 14.45
N ALA A 64 1.58 4.50 15.16
CA ALA A 64 2.70 5.24 14.58
C ALA A 64 3.39 4.48 13.43
N LYS A 65 3.50 3.14 13.53
CA LYS A 65 4.06 2.28 12.49
C LYS A 65 3.34 2.39 11.14
N PHE A 66 2.03 2.58 11.12
CA PHE A 66 1.24 2.74 9.89
C PHE A 66 1.20 4.19 9.42
N VAL A 67 1.05 5.13 10.35
CA VAL A 67 1.00 6.56 10.06
C VAL A 67 2.30 7.05 9.46
N ILE A 68 3.45 6.55 9.92
CA ILE A 68 4.76 6.93 9.40
C ILE A 68 5.19 5.95 8.30
N GLY A 69 5.04 4.65 8.53
CA GLY A 69 5.59 3.63 7.62
C GLY A 69 4.98 3.67 6.21
N VAL A 70 3.68 3.90 6.06
CA VAL A 70 3.06 3.91 4.74
C VAL A 70 3.40 5.16 3.92
N PRO A 71 3.33 6.40 4.42
CA PRO A 71 3.77 7.55 3.65
C PRO A 71 5.28 7.50 3.37
N VAL A 72 6.11 7.00 4.29
CA VAL A 72 7.54 6.79 4.01
C VAL A 72 7.74 5.80 2.86
N LEU A 73 7.05 4.65 2.89
CA LEU A 73 7.11 3.66 1.80
C LEU A 73 6.56 4.22 0.48
N LEU A 74 5.54 5.08 0.51
CA LEU A 74 5.03 5.75 -0.68
C LEU A 74 6.08 6.69 -1.26
N VAL A 75 6.70 7.54 -0.43
CA VAL A 75 7.76 8.46 -0.87
C VAL A 75 8.92 7.69 -1.47
N VAL A 76 9.37 6.61 -0.83
CA VAL A 76 10.43 5.73 -1.37
C VAL A 76 10.03 5.15 -2.73
N HIS A 77 8.79 4.67 -2.89
CA HIS A 77 8.30 4.17 -4.17
C HIS A 77 8.24 5.27 -5.25
N CYS A 78 7.75 6.47 -4.91
CA CYS A 78 7.71 7.60 -5.83
C CYS A 78 9.12 8.02 -6.28
N VAL A 79 10.10 8.04 -5.37
CA VAL A 79 11.49 8.35 -5.72
C VAL A 79 12.07 7.27 -6.62
N LEU A 80 11.88 5.99 -6.31
CA LEU A 80 12.34 4.87 -7.14
C LEU A 80 11.75 4.93 -8.56
N VAL A 81 10.45 5.16 -8.67
CA VAL A 81 9.76 5.30 -9.97
C VAL A 81 10.27 6.53 -10.72
N ALA A 82 10.45 7.67 -10.04
CA ALA A 82 11.00 8.87 -10.65
C ALA A 82 12.44 8.67 -11.14
N MET A 83 13.31 8.04 -10.35
CA MET A 83 14.68 7.70 -10.74
C MET A 83 14.71 6.74 -11.94
N ALA A 84 13.87 5.71 -11.94
CA ALA A 84 13.73 4.79 -13.06
C ALA A 84 13.24 5.50 -14.33
N ALA A 85 12.28 6.43 -14.20
CA ALA A 85 11.78 7.24 -15.31
C ALA A 85 12.84 8.22 -15.85
N GLN A 86 13.63 8.83 -14.96
CA GLN A 86 14.72 9.75 -15.37
C GLN A 86 15.89 9.00 -16.03
N GLY A 87 16.21 7.78 -15.58
CA GLY A 87 17.21 6.92 -16.21
C GLY A 87 16.78 6.42 -17.60
N PHE A 88 15.48 6.23 -17.83
CA PHE A 88 14.93 5.85 -19.13
C PHE A 88 14.86 7.04 -20.12
N MET A 89 14.58 8.25 -19.64
CA MET A 89 14.51 9.46 -20.47
C MET A 89 15.88 10.04 -20.86
N LYS A 90 16.95 9.48 -20.29
CA LYS A 90 18.34 9.84 -20.61
C LYS A 90 19.01 8.89 -21.61
N MET A 91 18.30 7.88 -22.11
CA MET A 91 18.73 6.99 -23.20
C MET A 91 18.11 7.39 -24.53
#